data_AF-A0A2T2VKK4-F1
#
_entry.id   AF-A0A2T2VKK4-F1
#
_cell.length_a   1.000
_cell.length_b   1.000
_cell.length_c   1.000
_cell.angle_alpha   90.00
_cell.angle_beta   90.00
_cell.angle_gamma   90.00
#
_symmetry.space_group_name_H-M   'P 1'
#
loop_
_entity.id
_entity.type
_entity.pdbx_description
1 polymer ?
#
loop_
_entity_poly.entity_id
_entity_poly.type
_entity_poly.pdbx_seq_one_letter_code
_entity_poly.pdbx_strand_id
1 'polypeptide(L)'
;MSFEYFIAKRITFQSKRTFSRLIVRLAVTAIALSLAIMLISIAVVKGFQGEITQKVIGFGSHIQKSKTELNESFENEAINLDAASIDSIKDITGVAHVQKFAHKPGIMKTGEAIEGVVLKGIGQDFNWEFFKERIEQGSKFDLNDTSAVDQLIISRDLADRLRLQVDDDV
;
A
#
# COMPACT_ATOMS: atom_id res chain seq x y z
N MET A 1 -27.65 -14.89 39.81
CA MET A 1 -26.19 -15.09 39.95
C MET A 1 -25.96 -16.52 40.38
N SER A 2 -24.99 -17.21 39.78
CA SER A 2 -24.65 -18.58 40.16
C SER A 2 -23.93 -18.60 41.52
N PHE A 3 -24.18 -19.63 42.33
CA PHE A 3 -23.60 -19.75 43.67
C PHE A 3 -22.07 -19.87 43.60
N GLU A 4 -21.56 -20.52 42.56
CA GLU A 4 -20.16 -20.73 42.25
C GLU A 4 -19.42 -19.40 42.06
N TYR A 5 -20.01 -18.44 41.36
CA TYR A 5 -19.42 -17.11 41.17
C TYR A 5 -19.34 -16.32 42.48
N PHE A 6 -20.35 -16.44 43.35
CA PHE A 6 -20.35 -15.79 44.66
C PHE A 6 -19.22 -16.32 45.54
N ILE A 7 -19.01 -17.64 45.59
CA ILE A 7 -17.92 -18.27 46.32
C ILE A 7 -16.56 -17.87 45.75
N ALA A 8 -16.38 -17.94 44.43
CA ALA A 8 -15.14 -17.56 43.76
C ALA A 8 -14.76 -16.09 44.02
N LYS A 9 -15.72 -15.16 43.87
CA LYS A 9 -15.47 -13.73 44.11
C LYS A 9 -15.09 -13.44 45.56
N ARG A 10 -15.75 -14.11 46.53
CA ARG A 10 -15.46 -13.95 47.96
C ARG A 10 -14.06 -14.43 48.32
N ILE A 11 -13.64 -15.59 47.80
CA ILE A 11 -12.30 -16.15 48.05
C ILE A 11 -11.21 -15.28 47.40
N THR A 12 -11.40 -14.88 46.14
CA THR A 12 -10.39 -14.19 45.33
C THR A 12 -10.21 -12.72 45.73
N PHE A 13 -11.30 -11.98 46.01
CA PHE A 13 -11.24 -10.52 46.22
C PHE A 13 -11.55 -10.07 47.64
N GLN A 14 -12.28 -10.85 48.45
CA GLN A 14 -12.71 -10.47 49.81
C GLN A 14 -11.96 -11.19 50.95
N SER A 15 -10.96 -12.03 50.64
CA SER A 15 -10.12 -12.67 51.65
C SER A 15 -9.35 -11.64 52.49
N LYS A 16 -9.42 -11.77 53.83
CA LYS A 16 -8.67 -10.94 54.78
C LYS A 16 -7.17 -11.29 54.86
N ARG A 17 -6.74 -12.37 54.18
CA ARG A 17 -5.32 -12.79 54.15
C ARG A 17 -4.55 -11.97 53.11
N THR A 18 -3.74 -11.02 53.58
CA THR A 18 -2.96 -10.07 52.77
C THR A 18 -2.11 -10.75 51.70
N PHE A 19 -1.49 -11.89 52.02
CA PHE A 19 -0.61 -12.64 51.11
C PHE A 19 -1.34 -13.20 49.88
N SER A 20 -2.52 -13.80 50.07
CA SER A 20 -3.32 -14.37 48.97
C SER A 20 -3.81 -13.29 48.01
N ARG A 21 -4.21 -12.12 48.53
CA ARG A 21 -4.65 -10.98 47.72
C ARG A 21 -3.53 -10.39 46.85
N LEU A 22 -2.30 -10.38 47.36
CA LEU A 22 -1.12 -9.90 46.63
C LEU A 22 -0.81 -10.82 45.43
N ILE A 23 -0.81 -12.14 45.66
CA ILE A 23 -0.55 -13.13 44.60
C ILE A 23 -1.59 -13.03 43.48
N VAL A 24 -2.89 -12.95 43.83
CA VAL A 24 -3.97 -12.82 42.84
C VAL A 24 -3.78 -11.55 41.99
N ARG A 25 -3.43 -10.41 42.60
CA ARG A 25 -3.18 -9.17 41.84
C ARG A 25 -1.97 -9.29 40.92
N LEU A 26 -0.88 -9.88 41.39
CA LEU A 26 0.30 -10.14 40.57
C LEU A 26 -0.05 -11.02 39.35
N ALA A 27 -0.79 -12.10 39.57
CA ALA A 27 -1.24 -12.99 38.49
C ALA A 27 -2.14 -12.26 37.48
N VAL A 28 -3.14 -11.51 37.95
CA VAL A 28 -4.04 -10.74 37.07
C VAL A 28 -3.26 -9.68 36.29
N THR A 29 -2.31 -8.99 36.91
CA THR A 29 -1.50 -7.95 36.25
C THR A 29 -0.58 -8.57 35.20
N ALA A 30 0.04 -9.71 35.49
CA ALA A 30 0.89 -10.42 34.54
C ALA A 30 0.10 -10.92 33.32
N ILE A 31 -1.09 -11.49 33.53
CA ILE A 31 -1.98 -11.93 32.44
C ILE A 31 -2.47 -10.72 31.63
N ALA A 32 -2.90 -9.65 32.31
CA ALA A 32 -3.36 -8.43 31.64
C ALA A 32 -2.25 -7.81 30.78
N LEU A 33 -1.02 -7.73 31.29
CA LEU A 33 0.12 -7.21 30.55
C LEU A 33 0.46 -8.10 29.34
N SER A 34 0.47 -9.41 29.53
CA SER A 34 0.73 -10.38 28.45
C SER A 34 -0.31 -10.24 27.32
N LEU A 35 -1.59 -10.14 27.68
CA LEU A 35 -2.67 -9.94 26.72
C LEU A 35 -2.59 -8.57 26.04
N ALA A 36 -2.27 -7.51 26.78
CA ALA A 36 -2.12 -6.17 26.21
C ALA A 36 -1.02 -6.14 25.14
N ILE A 37 0.15 -6.73 25.42
CA ILE A 37 1.26 -6.82 24.46
C ILE A 37 0.83 -7.65 23.24
N MET A 38 0.15 -8.78 23.45
CA MET A 38 -0.35 -9.62 22.36
C MET A 38 -1.33 -8.87 21.45
N LEU A 39 -2.27 -8.13 22.03
CA LEU A 39 -3.25 -7.33 21.29
C LEU A 39 -2.59 -6.19 20.51
N ILE A 40 -1.65 -5.47 21.12
CA ILE A 40 -0.88 -4.41 20.45
C ILE A 40 -0.12 -4.99 19.27
N SER A 41 0.56 -6.12 19.46
CA SER A 41 1.29 -6.79 18.38
C SER A 41 0.39 -7.15 17.20
N ILE A 42 -0.77 -7.78 17.47
CA ILE A 42 -1.75 -8.12 16.42
C ILE A 42 -2.27 -6.87 15.71
N ALA A 43 -2.56 -5.79 16.45
CA ALA A 43 -3.04 -4.54 15.88
C ALA A 43 -2.00 -3.91 14.94
N VAL A 44 -0.73 -3.86 15.35
CA VAL A 44 0.37 -3.34 14.53
C VAL A 44 0.56 -4.19 13.27
N VAL A 45 0.63 -5.52 13.40
CA VAL A 45 0.82 -6.42 12.26
C VAL A 45 -0.32 -6.30 11.26
N LYS A 46 -1.58 -6.31 11.72
CA LYS A 46 -2.75 -6.18 10.84
C LYS A 46 -2.84 -4.80 10.20
N GLY A 47 -2.58 -3.73 10.96
CA GLY A 47 -2.57 -2.37 10.44
C GLY A 47 -1.50 -2.19 9.37
N PHE A 48 -0.28 -2.67 9.65
CA PHE A 48 0.83 -2.64 8.70
C PHE A 48 0.53 -3.46 7.44
N GLN A 49 -0.01 -4.67 7.59
CA GLN A 49 -0.43 -5.49 6.44
C GLN A 49 -1.45 -4.74 5.57
N GLY A 50 -2.46 -4.12 6.19
CA GLY A 50 -3.45 -3.31 5.47
C GLY A 50 -2.83 -2.17 4.69
N GLU A 51 -1.96 -1.39 5.32
CA GLU A 51 -1.26 -0.27 4.68
C GLU A 51 -0.37 -0.72 3.50
N ILE A 52 0.43 -1.77 3.69
CA ILE A 52 1.28 -2.29 2.62
C ILE A 52 0.42 -2.81 1.46
N THR A 53 -0.65 -3.56 1.75
CA THR A 53 -1.56 -4.06 0.71
C THR A 53 -2.20 -2.91 -0.07
N GLN A 54 -2.71 -1.87 0.61
CA GLN A 54 -3.30 -0.71 -0.05
C GLN A 54 -2.28 0.05 -0.90
N LYS A 55 -1.04 0.22 -0.43
CA LYS A 55 0.02 0.87 -1.22
C LYS A 55 0.41 0.07 -2.45
N VAL A 56 0.63 -1.24 -2.31
CA VAL A 56 1.00 -2.13 -3.44
C VAL A 56 -0.10 -2.10 -4.51
N ILE A 57 -1.36 -2.15 -4.10
CA ILE A 57 -2.50 -2.08 -5.02
C ILE A 57 -2.63 -0.68 -5.64
N GLY A 58 -2.48 0.38 -4.86
CA GLY A 58 -2.65 1.76 -5.33
C GLY A 58 -1.58 2.21 -6.33
N PHE A 59 -0.32 1.78 -6.15
CA PHE A 59 0.74 2.01 -7.15
C PHE A 59 0.68 1.02 -8.32
N GLY A 60 0.10 -0.17 -8.10
CA GLY A 60 -0.05 -1.23 -9.09
C GLY A 60 -1.49 -1.46 -9.51
N SER A 61 -1.93 -2.70 -9.36
CA SER A 61 -3.32 -3.13 -9.54
C SER A 61 -3.53 -4.47 -8.80
N HIS A 62 -4.80 -4.84 -8.59
CA HIS A 62 -5.14 -6.15 -8.01
C HIS A 62 -4.79 -7.31 -8.95
N ILE A 63 -4.97 -7.11 -10.26
CA ILE A 63 -4.71 -8.10 -11.29
C ILE A 63 -3.98 -7.40 -12.43
N GLN A 64 -2.90 -8.01 -12.91
CA GLN A 64 -2.13 -7.54 -14.06
C GLN A 64 -2.14 -8.61 -15.13
N LYS A 65 -2.46 -8.21 -16.36
CA LYS A 65 -2.31 -9.05 -17.55
C LYS A 65 -1.07 -8.58 -18.28
N SER A 66 0.01 -9.33 -18.15
CA SER A 66 1.25 -9.17 -18.92
C SER A 66 1.42 -10.33 -19.90
N LYS A 67 2.26 -10.15 -20.92
CA LYS A 67 2.68 -11.27 -21.76
C LYS A 67 3.63 -12.15 -20.93
N THR A 68 3.41 -13.46 -20.95
CA THR A 68 4.33 -14.39 -20.28
C THR A 68 5.59 -14.52 -21.12
N GLU A 69 6.72 -14.15 -20.53
CA GLU A 69 8.03 -14.33 -21.12
C GLU A 69 8.86 -15.30 -20.28
N LEU A 70 9.85 -15.93 -20.92
CA LEU A 70 10.81 -16.82 -20.25
C LEU A 70 11.92 -16.05 -19.54
N ASN A 71 12.03 -14.73 -19.79
CA ASN A 71 13.03 -13.85 -19.21
C ASN A 71 12.35 -12.88 -18.24
N GLU A 72 12.90 -12.72 -17.04
CA GLU A 72 12.45 -11.71 -16.08
C GLU A 72 13.01 -10.33 -16.48
N SER A 73 12.30 -9.62 -17.36
CA SER A 73 12.60 -8.24 -17.76
C SER A 73 11.68 -7.24 -17.07
N PHE A 74 12.19 -6.04 -16.79
CA PHE A 74 11.38 -4.89 -16.35
C PHE A 74 10.71 -4.15 -17.51
N GLU A 75 10.96 -4.58 -18.75
CA GLU A 75 10.28 -4.09 -19.94
C GLU A 75 9.12 -5.02 -20.29
N ASN A 76 7.92 -4.48 -20.38
CA ASN A 76 6.74 -5.27 -20.76
C ASN A 76 6.59 -5.23 -22.29
N GLU A 77 6.52 -6.39 -22.93
CA GLU A 77 6.07 -6.45 -24.32
C GLU A 77 4.60 -6.05 -24.47
N ALA A 78 4.31 -5.38 -25.59
CA ALA A 78 2.96 -4.95 -25.91
C ALA A 78 2.00 -6.14 -26.09
N ILE A 79 0.83 -6.02 -25.48
CA ILE A 79 -0.28 -6.94 -25.69
C ILE A 79 -1.32 -6.24 -26.55
N ASN A 80 -1.68 -6.86 -27.67
CA ASN A 80 -2.82 -6.42 -28.45
C ASN A 80 -4.10 -6.93 -27.78
N LEU A 81 -4.74 -6.05 -27.01
CA LEU A 81 -6.11 -6.22 -26.53
C LEU A 81 -7.01 -5.35 -27.39
N ASP A 82 -7.98 -5.97 -28.04
CA ASP A 82 -9.03 -5.28 -28.76
C ASP A 82 -9.99 -4.58 -27.78
N ALA A 83 -10.63 -3.50 -28.24
CA ALA A 83 -11.54 -2.71 -27.43
C ALA A 83 -12.70 -3.56 -26.86
N ALA A 84 -13.21 -4.52 -27.64
CA ALA A 84 -14.28 -5.41 -27.21
C ALA A 84 -13.86 -6.30 -26.02
N SER A 85 -12.62 -6.82 -26.02
CA SER A 85 -12.09 -7.54 -24.86
C SER A 85 -12.01 -6.65 -23.61
N ILE A 86 -11.55 -5.41 -23.75
CA ILE A 86 -11.44 -4.48 -22.61
C ILE A 86 -12.83 -4.19 -22.03
N ASP A 87 -13.81 -3.92 -22.89
CA ASP A 87 -15.18 -3.61 -22.45
C ASP A 87 -15.84 -4.83 -21.80
N SER A 88 -15.62 -6.03 -22.35
CA SER A 88 -16.11 -7.26 -21.71
C SER A 88 -15.52 -7.49 -20.31
N ILE A 89 -14.28 -7.04 -20.04
CA ILE A 89 -13.67 -7.11 -18.71
C ILE A 89 -14.30 -6.08 -17.77
N LYS A 90 -14.56 -4.86 -18.26
CA LYS A 90 -15.22 -3.81 -17.47
C LYS A 90 -16.64 -4.20 -17.05
N ASP A 91 -17.34 -4.99 -17.86
CA ASP A 91 -18.70 -5.46 -17.59
C ASP A 91 -18.76 -6.59 -16.54
N ILE A 92 -17.62 -7.17 -16.14
CA ILE A 92 -17.57 -8.22 -15.12
C ILE A 92 -17.89 -7.61 -13.75
N THR A 93 -18.90 -8.15 -13.08
CA THR A 93 -19.26 -7.76 -11.70
C THR A 93 -18.05 -7.84 -10.77
N GLY A 94 -17.72 -6.72 -10.12
CA GLY A 94 -16.60 -6.59 -9.19
C GLY A 94 -15.35 -5.95 -9.79
N VAL A 95 -15.29 -5.74 -11.11
CA VAL A 95 -14.24 -4.93 -11.74
C VAL A 95 -14.56 -3.45 -11.55
N ALA A 96 -13.80 -2.79 -10.67
CA ALA A 96 -13.99 -1.36 -10.42
C ALA A 96 -13.40 -0.48 -11.52
N HIS A 97 -12.26 -0.90 -12.09
CA HIS A 97 -11.51 -0.10 -13.04
C HIS A 97 -10.54 -0.96 -13.86
N VAL A 98 -10.35 -0.60 -15.13
CA VAL A 98 -9.39 -1.24 -16.04
C VAL A 98 -8.55 -0.14 -16.67
N GLN A 99 -7.24 -0.24 -16.52
CA GLN A 99 -6.29 0.71 -17.11
C GLN A 99 -5.11 0.01 -17.78
N LYS A 100 -4.57 0.67 -18.81
CA LYS A 100 -3.37 0.30 -19.55
C LYS A 100 -2.15 0.90 -18.87
N PHE A 101 -1.05 0.17 -18.92
CA PHE A 101 0.24 0.62 -18.43
C PHE A 101 1.36 0.06 -19.29
N ALA A 102 2.51 0.70 -19.25
CA ALA A 102 3.74 0.21 -19.85
C ALA A 102 4.91 0.44 -18.88
N HIS A 103 5.90 -0.45 -18.89
CA HIS A 103 7.14 -0.23 -18.16
C HIS A 103 8.29 -0.21 -19.14
N LYS A 104 9.19 0.76 -18.96
CA LYS A 104 10.41 0.86 -19.74
C LYS A 104 11.58 1.23 -18.83
N PRO A 105 12.62 0.38 -18.72
CA PRO A 105 13.83 0.76 -18.00
C PRO A 105 14.52 1.91 -18.74
N GLY A 106 15.12 2.81 -17.97
CA GLY A 106 15.79 3.99 -18.50
C GLY A 106 16.82 4.53 -17.52
N ILE A 107 17.55 5.54 -17.96
CA ILE A 107 18.48 6.29 -17.14
C ILE A 107 18.00 7.74 -17.16
N MET A 108 17.72 8.29 -15.98
CA MET A 108 17.49 9.73 -15.81
C MET A 108 18.81 10.38 -15.48
N LYS A 109 19.15 11.44 -16.23
CA LYS A 109 20.38 12.20 -16.04
C LYS A 109 20.04 13.67 -15.86
N THR A 110 20.46 14.22 -14.75
CA THR A 110 20.48 15.67 -14.53
C THR A 110 21.91 16.19 -14.72
N GLY A 111 22.10 17.50 -14.58
CA GLY A 111 23.45 18.08 -14.59
C GLY A 111 24.36 17.53 -13.48
N GLU A 112 23.77 17.04 -12.39
CA GLU A 112 24.49 16.70 -11.16
C GLU A 112 24.45 15.20 -10.80
N ALA A 113 23.48 14.44 -11.32
CA ALA A 113 23.27 13.05 -10.95
C ALA A 113 22.76 12.17 -12.10
N ILE A 114 22.97 10.87 -11.97
CA ILE A 114 22.49 9.85 -12.90
C ILE A 114 21.86 8.73 -12.09
N GLU A 115 20.61 8.37 -12.41
CA GLU A 115 19.86 7.32 -11.74
C GLU A 115 19.26 6.35 -12.76
N GLY A 116 19.33 5.06 -12.45
CA GLY A 116 18.56 4.03 -13.17
C GLY A 116 17.12 4.05 -12.70
N VAL A 117 16.17 4.14 -13.63
CA VAL A 117 14.75 4.21 -13.32
C VAL A 117 13.95 3.23 -14.18
N VAL A 118 12.76 2.88 -13.70
CA VAL A 118 11.75 2.20 -14.53
C VAL A 118 10.60 3.18 -14.72
N LEU A 119 10.44 3.65 -15.95
CA LEU A 119 9.38 4.57 -16.31
C LEU A 119 8.07 3.80 -16.44
N LYS A 120 7.04 4.28 -15.76
CA LYS A 120 5.68 3.77 -15.88
C LYS A 120 4.87 4.68 -16.81
N GLY A 121 4.61 4.20 -18.02
CA GLY A 121 3.65 4.80 -18.93
C GLY A 121 2.23 4.51 -18.49
N ILE A 122 1.35 5.50 -18.62
CA ILE A 122 -0.06 5.43 -18.26
C ILE A 122 -0.92 5.86 -19.46
N GLY A 123 -2.14 5.32 -19.56
CA GLY A 123 -3.13 5.72 -20.58
C GLY A 123 -4.09 6.80 -20.08
N GLN A 124 -4.92 7.34 -20.98
CA GLN A 124 -6.01 8.28 -20.60
C GLN A 124 -7.00 7.69 -19.60
N ASP A 125 -7.12 6.37 -19.62
CA ASP A 125 -7.91 5.57 -18.69
C ASP A 125 -7.35 5.54 -17.27
N PHE A 126 -6.18 6.11 -16.97
CA PHE A 126 -5.55 6.00 -15.66
C PHE A 126 -6.36 6.65 -14.51
N ASN A 127 -6.57 5.91 -13.43
CA ASN A 127 -7.21 6.43 -12.22
C ASN A 127 -6.21 7.17 -11.31
N TRP A 128 -6.35 8.50 -11.27
CA TRP A 128 -5.53 9.41 -10.45
C TRP A 128 -5.92 9.49 -8.97
N GLU A 129 -7.02 8.90 -8.53
CA GLU A 129 -7.57 9.06 -7.17
C GLU A 129 -6.53 8.76 -6.08
N PHE A 130 -5.82 7.63 -6.20
CA PHE A 130 -4.77 7.24 -5.26
C PHE A 130 -3.58 8.22 -5.23
N PHE A 131 -3.19 8.74 -6.41
CA PHE A 131 -2.04 9.62 -6.57
C PHE A 131 -2.34 11.05 -6.15
N LYS A 132 -3.56 11.53 -6.37
CA LYS A 132 -3.98 12.91 -6.05
C LYS A 132 -3.75 13.26 -4.58
N GLU A 133 -3.95 12.31 -3.69
CA GLU A 133 -3.73 12.48 -2.24
C GLU A 133 -2.26 12.37 -1.81
N ARG A 134 -1.38 11.92 -2.71
CA ARG A 134 0.03 11.58 -2.43
C ARG A 134 1.02 12.45 -3.20
N ILE A 135 0.55 13.31 -4.09
CA ILE A 135 1.37 14.33 -4.75
C ILE A 135 1.64 15.42 -3.72
N GLU A 136 2.91 15.59 -3.34
CA GLU A 136 3.33 16.63 -2.41
C GLU A 136 3.52 17.99 -3.09
N GLN A 137 4.03 17.99 -4.33
CA GLN A 137 4.31 19.18 -5.12
C GLN A 137 4.03 18.90 -6.61
N GLY A 138 3.61 19.93 -7.35
CA GLY A 138 3.17 19.81 -8.74
C GLY A 138 1.70 19.39 -8.86
N SER A 139 1.31 18.89 -10.03
CA SER A 139 -0.06 18.46 -10.31
C SER A 139 -0.09 17.21 -11.18
N LYS A 140 -1.24 16.55 -11.24
CA LYS A 140 -1.51 15.59 -12.32
C LYS A 140 -1.39 16.28 -13.68
N PHE A 141 -1.16 15.48 -14.71
CA PHE A 141 -1.21 15.91 -16.09
C PHE A 141 -2.29 15.15 -16.86
N ASP A 142 -2.87 15.80 -17.86
CA ASP A 142 -3.90 15.19 -18.69
C ASP A 142 -3.25 14.66 -19.98
N LEU A 143 -3.60 13.42 -20.32
CA LEU A 143 -3.12 12.76 -21.53
C LEU A 143 -4.10 13.04 -22.66
N ASN A 144 -3.61 13.57 -23.77
CA ASN A 144 -4.38 13.75 -25.00
C ASN A 144 -3.78 12.87 -26.11
N ASP A 145 -4.61 12.31 -26.99
CA ASP A 145 -4.15 11.43 -28.07
C ASP A 145 -3.27 12.09 -29.13
N THR A 146 -3.19 13.42 -29.14
CA THR A 146 -2.58 14.19 -30.26
C THR A 146 -1.24 14.82 -29.91
N SER A 147 -0.82 14.84 -28.65
CA SER A 147 0.40 15.54 -28.24
C SER A 147 1.21 14.71 -27.26
N ALA A 148 2.52 14.65 -27.48
CA ALA A 148 3.45 14.13 -26.49
C ALA A 148 3.33 14.98 -25.22
N VAL A 149 3.16 14.31 -24.09
CA VAL A 149 3.16 14.95 -22.77
C VAL A 149 4.55 14.76 -22.19
N ASP A 150 5.31 15.85 -22.11
CA ASP A 150 6.68 15.87 -21.56
C ASP A 150 6.66 16.12 -20.04
N GLN A 151 5.63 15.63 -19.36
CA GLN A 151 5.47 15.78 -17.91
C GLN A 151 5.70 14.44 -17.22
N LEU A 152 6.41 14.48 -16.10
CA LEU A 152 6.75 13.31 -15.29
C LEU A 152 6.38 13.57 -13.84
N ILE A 153 5.92 12.52 -13.16
CA ILE A 153 5.80 12.51 -11.70
C ILE A 153 6.78 11.48 -11.17
N ILE A 154 7.61 11.91 -10.23
CA ILE A 154 8.61 11.08 -9.55
C ILE A 154 8.37 11.08 -8.04
N SER A 155 8.90 10.08 -7.35
CA SER A 155 8.89 10.08 -5.89
C SER A 155 9.78 11.18 -5.33
N ARG A 156 9.44 11.68 -4.13
CA ARG A 156 10.26 12.65 -3.41
C ARG A 156 11.70 12.18 -3.27
N ASP A 157 11.91 10.90 -2.91
CA ASP A 157 13.24 10.32 -2.77
C ASP A 157 14.05 10.35 -4.06
N LEU A 158 13.41 10.15 -5.22
CA LEU A 158 14.09 10.20 -6.52
C LEU A 158 14.42 11.66 -6.90
N ALA A 159 13.49 12.58 -6.67
CA ALA A 159 13.72 14.02 -6.87
C ALA A 159 14.89 14.52 -6.02
N ASP A 160 14.98 14.11 -4.76
CA ASP A 160 16.05 14.51 -3.84
C ASP A 160 17.43 13.97 -4.28
N ARG A 161 17.50 12.72 -4.76
CA ARG A 161 18.76 12.16 -5.29
C ARG A 161 19.19 12.80 -6.60
N LEU A 162 18.23 13.12 -7.46
CA LEU A 162 18.48 13.82 -8.72
C LEU A 162 18.66 15.34 -8.57
N ARG A 163 18.37 15.87 -7.37
CA ARG A 163 18.38 17.30 -7.01
C ARG A 163 17.45 18.13 -7.88
N LEU A 164 16.25 17.62 -8.11
CA LEU A 164 15.23 18.25 -8.94
C LEU A 164 14.18 18.99 -8.10
N GLN A 165 13.71 20.10 -8.64
CA GLN A 165 12.52 20.83 -8.21
C GLN A 165 11.40 20.71 -9.26
N VAL A 166 10.20 21.13 -8.88
CA VAL A 166 9.09 21.20 -9.84
C VAL A 166 9.46 22.21 -10.94
N ASP A 167 9.13 21.86 -12.19
CA ASP A 167 9.44 22.61 -13.42
C ASP A 167 10.92 22.57 -13.88
N ASP A 168 11.76 21.71 -13.28
CA ASP A 168 13.10 21.43 -13.81
C ASP A 168 13.05 20.43 -14.99
N ASP A 169 13.95 20.63 -15.96
CA ASP A 169 14.11 19.76 -17.13
C ASP A 169 15.02 18.55 -16.84
N VAL A 170 14.67 17.37 -17.38
CA VAL A 170 15.40 16.10 -17.23
C VAL A 170 15.49 15.34 -18.55
#